data_AF-A0A915LYF9-F1
#
_entry.id   AF-A0A915LYF9-F1
#
_cell.length_a   1.000
_cell.length_b   1.000
_cell.length_c   1.000
_cell.angle_alpha   90.00
_cell.angle_beta   90.00
_cell.angle_gamma   90.00
#
_symmetry.space_group_name_H-M   'P 1'
#
loop_
_entity.id
_entity.type
_entity.pdbx_description
1 polymer ?
#
loop_
_entity_poly.entity_id
_entity_poly.type
_entity_poly.pdbx_seq_one_letter_code
_entity_poly.pdbx_strand_id
1 'polypeptide(L)'
;MLNKGFQHAANLYTWRCCSRAVPMPRSNDQPNRVEINEKIVQVLGPEVQKLNEFMKFTSLSIDRFIEEFQSISHPEKRKDFVSESLLLMIGKLLNMFVVLDALKDMKIDAFEEVLADLINLSVHFFEQKLYTSPEEKHTHVKVIAFCFYLMNVEIYNKLEQKKRIFIQKIDKIFKSVEVVPLFGDMNILPFTFVSQCKHPNQCVGQCKCYDPNKWPLSNIE
;
A
#
# COMPACT_ATOMS: atom_id res chain seq x y z
N MET A 1 -14.08 -2.22 -8.41
CA MET A 1 -13.24 -1.65 -7.33
C MET A 1 -12.05 -0.90 -7.90
N LEU A 2 -11.16 -1.56 -8.67
CA LEU A 2 -9.95 -0.94 -9.24
C LEU A 2 -10.20 0.37 -9.99
N ASN A 3 -11.11 0.41 -10.97
CA ASN A 3 -11.39 1.64 -11.74
C ASN A 3 -11.82 2.83 -10.86
N LYS A 4 -12.66 2.58 -9.85
CA LYS A 4 -13.09 3.61 -8.89
C LYS A 4 -11.94 4.04 -7.98
N GLY A 5 -11.08 3.11 -7.56
CA GLY A 5 -9.85 3.41 -6.85
C GLY A 5 -8.90 4.31 -7.66
N PHE A 6 -8.74 4.04 -8.96
CA PHE A 6 -7.97 4.91 -9.86
C PHE A 6 -8.52 6.33 -9.95
N GLN A 7 -9.84 6.51 -9.98
CA GLN A 7 -10.46 7.83 -9.97
C GLN A 7 -10.17 8.59 -8.67
N HIS A 8 -10.28 7.91 -7.51
CA HIS A 8 -9.92 8.51 -6.23
C HIS A 8 -8.43 8.86 -6.17
N ALA A 9 -7.54 7.99 -6.67
CA ALA A 9 -6.11 8.26 -6.76
C ALA A 9 -5.81 9.48 -7.63
N ALA A 10 -6.44 9.58 -8.80
CA ALA A 10 -6.29 10.75 -9.68
C ALA A 10 -6.77 12.05 -9.01
N ASN A 11 -7.90 11.99 -8.31
CA ASN A 11 -8.43 13.14 -7.56
C ASN A 11 -7.45 13.59 -6.46
N LEU A 12 -6.89 12.66 -5.68
CA LEU A 12 -5.90 12.96 -4.64
C LEU A 12 -4.60 13.51 -5.23
N TYR A 13 -4.11 12.89 -6.29
CA TYR A 13 -2.87 13.27 -6.96
C TYR A 13 -2.92 14.69 -7.56
N THR A 14 -4.07 15.03 -8.14
CA THR A 14 -4.28 16.35 -8.75
C THR A 14 -4.80 17.39 -7.76
N TRP A 15 -5.07 17.01 -6.51
CA TRP A 15 -5.63 17.90 -5.50
C TRP A 15 -4.64 19.02 -5.16
N ARG A 16 -5.08 20.27 -5.30
CA ARG A 16 -4.31 21.45 -4.91
C ARG A 16 -4.99 22.18 -3.76
N CYS A 17 -4.19 22.91 -2.99
CA CYS A 17 -4.65 23.54 -1.77
C CYS A 17 -5.62 24.71 -2.06
N CYS A 18 -6.92 24.47 -1.92
CA CYS A 18 -7.95 25.52 -2.09
C CYS A 18 -7.83 26.62 -1.03
N SER A 19 -7.43 26.31 0.21
CA SER A 19 -7.32 27.31 1.28
C SER A 19 -6.28 28.40 1.02
N ARG A 20 -5.30 28.14 0.16
CA ARG A 20 -4.35 29.17 -0.29
C ARG A 20 -4.96 30.18 -1.25
N ALA A 21 -6.02 29.80 -1.96
CA ALA A 21 -6.67 30.64 -2.96
C ALA A 21 -7.88 31.40 -2.42
N VAL A 22 -8.52 30.88 -1.36
CA VAL A 22 -9.74 31.48 -0.79
C VAL A 22 -9.37 32.56 0.24
N PRO A 23 -9.99 33.76 0.21
CA PRO A 23 -9.74 34.81 1.19
C PRO A 23 -10.09 34.33 2.60
N MET A 24 -9.22 34.62 3.58
CA MET A 24 -9.45 34.32 4.99
C MET A 24 -9.81 35.60 5.76
N PRO A 25 -10.78 35.55 6.69
CA PRO A 25 -11.05 36.68 7.57
C PRO A 25 -9.82 37.04 8.39
N ARG A 26 -9.46 38.32 8.45
CA ARG A 26 -8.26 38.82 9.17
C ARG A 26 -8.54 39.15 10.62
N SER A 27 -9.80 39.47 10.96
CA SER A 27 -10.24 39.78 12.32
C SER A 27 -11.72 39.43 12.48
N ASN A 28 -12.16 39.35 13.74
CA ASN A 28 -13.56 39.08 14.06
C ASN A 28 -14.49 40.21 13.63
N ASP A 29 -13.97 41.44 13.59
CA ASP A 29 -14.70 42.69 13.30
C ASP A 29 -14.72 43.03 11.80
N GLN A 30 -14.18 42.17 10.95
CA GLN A 30 -14.15 42.40 9.50
C GLN A 30 -15.59 42.44 8.93
N PRO A 31 -16.00 43.53 8.25
CA PRO A 31 -17.40 43.71 7.82
C PRO A 31 -17.92 42.60 6.90
N ASN A 32 -17.08 42.09 5.98
CA ASN A 32 -17.45 41.05 5.02
C ASN A 32 -17.08 39.62 5.49
N ARG A 33 -16.86 39.41 6.79
CA ARG A 33 -16.50 38.10 7.35
C ARG A 33 -17.53 37.01 7.05
N VAL A 34 -18.82 37.34 7.15
CA VAL A 34 -19.92 36.38 6.89
C VAL A 34 -19.91 35.95 5.43
N GLU A 35 -19.85 36.91 4.51
CA GLU A 35 -19.78 36.65 3.07
C GLU A 35 -18.57 35.79 2.70
N ILE A 36 -17.38 36.10 3.25
CA ILE A 36 -16.17 35.30 3.03
C ILE A 36 -16.38 33.85 3.50
N ASN A 37 -16.95 33.65 4.69
CA ASN A 37 -17.21 32.31 5.22
C ASN A 37 -18.23 31.53 4.38
N GLU A 38 -19.29 32.18 3.92
CA GLU A 38 -20.28 31.56 3.03
C GLU A 38 -19.63 31.11 1.71
N LYS A 39 -18.77 31.95 1.13
CA LYS A 39 -18.01 31.58 -0.08
C LYS A 39 -17.01 30.47 0.17
N ILE A 40 -16.34 30.44 1.33
CA ILE A 40 -15.47 29.32 1.74
C ILE A 40 -16.28 28.02 1.73
N VAL A 41 -17.45 27.99 2.38
CA VAL A 41 -18.30 26.79 2.44
C VAL A 41 -18.80 26.40 1.05
N GLN A 42 -19.22 27.37 0.23
CA GLN A 42 -19.68 27.13 -1.13
C GLN A 42 -18.60 26.47 -2.01
N VAL A 43 -17.35 26.92 -1.90
CA VAL A 43 -16.22 26.40 -2.69
C VAL A 43 -15.71 25.07 -2.14
N LEU A 44 -15.58 24.93 -0.82
CA LEU A 44 -15.02 23.73 -0.19
C LEU A 44 -16.04 22.59 -0.06
N GLY A 45 -17.34 22.88 -0.07
CA GLY A 45 -18.40 21.86 0.10
C GLY A 45 -18.28 20.65 -0.84
N PRO A 46 -18.18 20.85 -2.16
CA PRO A 46 -18.00 19.75 -3.12
C PRO A 46 -16.70 18.98 -2.90
N GLU A 47 -15.63 19.66 -2.49
CA GLU A 47 -14.35 19.02 -2.20
C GLU A 47 -14.45 18.15 -0.95
N VAL A 48 -15.07 18.64 0.13
CA VAL A 48 -15.35 17.85 1.34
C VAL A 48 -16.22 16.63 1.02
N GLN A 49 -17.18 16.75 0.09
CA GLN A 49 -17.98 15.62 -0.37
C GLN A 49 -17.12 14.55 -1.04
N LYS A 50 -16.19 14.92 -1.92
CA LYS A 50 -15.24 13.97 -2.54
C LYS A 50 -14.40 13.23 -1.49
N LEU A 51 -13.97 13.91 -0.43
CA LEU A 51 -13.24 13.28 0.69
C LEU A 51 -14.13 12.29 1.46
N ASN A 52 -15.40 12.61 1.68
CA ASN A 52 -16.35 11.69 2.31
C ASN A 52 -16.60 10.44 1.46
N GLU A 53 -16.78 10.62 0.15
CA GLU A 53 -16.92 9.51 -0.80
C GLU A 53 -15.66 8.63 -0.84
N PHE A 54 -14.48 9.26 -0.80
CA PHE A 54 -13.21 8.58 -0.69
C PHE A 54 -13.11 7.74 0.60
N MET A 55 -13.42 8.32 1.77
CA MET A 55 -13.39 7.57 3.05
C MET A 55 -14.35 6.37 3.05
N LYS A 56 -15.56 6.53 2.52
CA LYS A 56 -16.51 5.42 2.38
C LYS A 56 -15.98 4.35 1.44
N PHE A 57 -15.37 4.77 0.32
CA PHE A 57 -14.80 3.86 -0.66
C PHE A 57 -13.64 3.05 -0.08
N THR A 58 -12.71 3.66 0.67
CA THR A 58 -11.57 2.96 1.26
C THR A 58 -12.02 1.92 2.27
N SER A 59 -12.91 2.28 3.22
CA SER A 59 -13.45 1.32 4.21
C SER A 59 -14.11 0.12 3.53
N LEU A 60 -15.09 0.37 2.64
CA LEU A 60 -15.82 -0.71 1.96
C LEU A 60 -14.91 -1.58 1.08
N SER A 61 -13.88 -0.98 0.49
CA SER A 61 -12.95 -1.71 -0.38
C SER A 61 -11.99 -2.58 0.43
N ILE A 62 -11.54 -2.12 1.60
CA ILE A 62 -10.73 -2.91 2.52
C ILE A 62 -11.55 -4.10 3.04
N ASP A 63 -12.77 -3.86 3.52
CA ASP A 63 -13.63 -4.92 4.08
C ASP A 63 -13.86 -6.03 3.05
N ARG A 64 -14.26 -5.64 1.83
CA ARG A 64 -14.47 -6.60 0.75
C ARG A 64 -13.17 -7.29 0.32
N PHE A 65 -12.03 -6.60 0.32
CA PHE A 65 -10.75 -7.25 0.02
C PHE A 65 -10.41 -8.32 1.06
N ILE A 66 -10.58 -8.00 2.36
CA ILE A 66 -10.33 -8.92 3.46
C ILE A 66 -11.22 -10.16 3.34
N GLU A 67 -12.52 -9.99 3.09
CA GLU A 67 -13.47 -11.10 2.89
C GLU A 67 -13.04 -12.07 1.78
N GLU A 68 -12.66 -11.53 0.62
CA GLU A 68 -12.17 -12.34 -0.51
C GLU A 68 -10.85 -13.04 -0.16
N PHE A 69 -9.95 -12.33 0.49
CA PHE A 69 -8.68 -12.89 0.95
C PHE A 69 -8.91 -14.04 1.95
N GLN A 70 -9.95 -13.96 2.80
CA GLN A 70 -10.28 -15.01 3.79
C GLN A 70 -10.83 -16.24 3.11
N SER A 71 -11.69 -16.03 2.12
CA SER A 71 -12.24 -17.10 1.30
C SER A 71 -11.13 -17.91 0.60
N ILE A 72 -10.10 -17.24 0.07
CA ILE A 72 -8.97 -17.89 -0.62
C ILE A 72 -8.02 -18.56 0.37
N SER A 73 -7.91 -18.02 1.59
CA SER A 73 -7.03 -18.57 2.65
C SER A 73 -7.58 -19.82 3.32
N HIS A 74 -8.84 -20.19 3.08
CA HIS A 74 -9.49 -21.32 3.73
C HIS A 74 -8.69 -22.63 3.48
N PRO A 75 -8.35 -23.41 4.52
CA PRO A 75 -7.46 -24.58 4.41
C PRO A 75 -7.90 -25.61 3.37
N GLU A 76 -9.22 -25.76 3.16
CA GLU A 76 -9.76 -26.66 2.16
C GLU A 76 -9.61 -26.13 0.73
N LYS A 77 -9.80 -24.82 0.52
CA LYS A 77 -9.65 -24.17 -0.80
C LYS A 77 -8.19 -23.93 -1.20
N ARG A 78 -7.26 -23.94 -0.24
CA ARG A 78 -5.81 -23.88 -0.53
C ARG A 78 -5.27 -25.09 -1.30
N LYS A 79 -6.03 -26.20 -1.34
CA LYS A 79 -5.69 -27.35 -2.18
C LYS A 79 -6.12 -27.17 -3.63
N ASP A 80 -6.98 -26.18 -3.90
CA ASP A 80 -7.44 -25.86 -5.24
C ASP A 80 -6.45 -24.93 -5.94
N PHE A 81 -6.42 -25.01 -7.27
CA PHE A 81 -5.55 -24.20 -8.11
C PHE A 81 -5.89 -22.71 -7.99
N VAL A 82 -4.94 -21.90 -7.51
CA VAL A 82 -5.01 -20.43 -7.56
C VAL A 82 -4.46 -19.97 -8.90
N SER A 83 -5.28 -19.31 -9.73
CA SER A 83 -4.83 -18.83 -11.03
C SER A 83 -3.85 -17.65 -10.90
N GLU A 84 -2.89 -17.57 -11.82
CA GLU A 84 -1.99 -16.42 -11.97
C GLU A 84 -2.75 -15.09 -12.08
N SER A 85 -3.87 -15.10 -12.80
CA SER A 85 -4.75 -13.93 -12.98
C SER A 85 -5.34 -13.41 -11.67
N LEU A 86 -5.65 -14.29 -10.72
CA LEU A 86 -6.15 -13.90 -9.39
C LEU A 86 -5.04 -13.22 -8.58
N LEU A 87 -3.81 -13.74 -8.67
CA LEU A 87 -2.65 -13.17 -7.97
C LEU A 87 -2.27 -11.79 -8.55
N LEU A 88 -2.33 -11.63 -9.87
CA LEU A 88 -2.17 -10.31 -10.51
C LEU A 88 -3.27 -9.33 -10.11
N MET A 89 -4.52 -9.80 -9.98
CA MET A 89 -5.63 -8.97 -9.51
C MET A 89 -5.40 -8.50 -8.07
N ILE A 90 -5.00 -9.41 -7.18
CA ILE A 90 -4.63 -9.10 -5.80
C ILE A 90 -3.49 -8.09 -5.76
N GLY A 91 -2.44 -8.29 -6.55
CA GLY A 91 -1.31 -7.37 -6.61
C GLY A 91 -1.71 -5.95 -7.04
N LYS A 92 -2.61 -5.83 -8.02
CA LYS A 92 -3.21 -4.55 -8.44
C LYS A 92 -4.03 -3.89 -7.33
N LEU A 93 -4.79 -4.69 -6.56
CA LEU A 93 -5.58 -4.19 -5.43
C LEU A 93 -4.68 -3.68 -4.30
N LEU A 94 -3.64 -4.43 -3.92
CA LEU A 94 -2.66 -4.00 -2.92
C LEU A 94 -1.96 -2.69 -3.35
N ASN A 95 -1.55 -2.59 -4.62
CA ASN A 95 -0.99 -1.34 -5.14
C ASN A 95 -1.98 -0.18 -5.05
N MET A 96 -3.26 -0.41 -5.38
CA MET A 96 -4.30 0.62 -5.25
C MET A 96 -4.47 1.09 -3.80
N PHE A 97 -4.48 0.18 -2.81
CA PHE A 97 -4.57 0.56 -1.41
C PHE A 97 -3.37 1.38 -0.92
N VAL A 98 -2.17 1.15 -1.45
CA VAL A 98 -0.97 1.95 -1.10
C VAL A 98 -1.11 3.37 -1.65
N VAL A 99 -1.51 3.50 -2.91
CA VAL A 99 -1.72 4.82 -3.55
C VAL A 99 -2.74 5.65 -2.77
N LEU A 100 -3.75 5.00 -2.19
CA LEU A 100 -4.79 5.64 -1.38
C LEU A 100 -4.41 5.79 0.11
N ASP A 101 -3.19 5.44 0.51
CA ASP A 101 -2.74 5.40 1.91
C ASP A 101 -3.66 4.58 2.84
N ALA A 102 -4.33 3.58 2.27
CA ALA A 102 -5.35 2.75 2.90
C ALA A 102 -4.79 1.44 3.50
N LEU A 103 -3.56 1.06 3.16
CA LEU A 103 -2.93 -0.15 3.72
C LEU A 103 -2.69 -0.08 5.23
N LYS A 104 -2.52 1.12 5.79
CA LYS A 104 -2.28 1.31 7.22
C LYS A 104 -3.46 0.87 8.10
N ASP A 105 -4.67 0.92 7.54
CA ASP A 105 -5.91 0.58 8.23
C ASP A 105 -6.28 -0.90 8.07
N MET A 106 -5.54 -1.65 7.24
CA MET A 106 -5.80 -3.05 6.96
C MET A 106 -5.27 -3.95 8.09
N LYS A 107 -6.18 -4.62 8.78
CA LYS A 107 -5.87 -5.67 9.75
C LYS A 107 -5.90 -7.03 9.07
N ILE A 108 -4.78 -7.74 9.14
CA ILE A 108 -4.55 -9.00 8.42
C ILE A 108 -4.29 -10.08 9.46
N ASP A 109 -5.35 -10.79 9.85
CA ASP A 109 -5.25 -11.96 10.72
C ASP A 109 -5.32 -13.24 9.88
N ALA A 110 -4.37 -14.16 10.07
CA ALA A 110 -4.34 -15.50 9.46
C ALA A 110 -4.14 -15.58 7.93
N PHE A 111 -3.56 -14.56 7.29
CA PHE A 111 -3.31 -14.54 5.84
C PHE A 111 -1.84 -14.79 5.42
N GLU A 112 -0.98 -15.09 6.37
CA GLU A 112 0.48 -15.21 6.21
C GLU A 112 0.88 -16.14 5.06
N GLU A 113 0.12 -17.22 4.88
CA GLU A 113 0.39 -18.23 3.86
C GLU A 113 0.07 -17.73 2.46
N VAL A 114 -1.04 -17.00 2.27
CA VAL A 114 -1.40 -16.42 0.96
C VAL A 114 -0.44 -15.28 0.60
N LEU A 115 -0.02 -14.48 1.60
CA LEU A 115 1.03 -13.46 1.40
C LEU A 115 2.36 -14.11 1.00
N ALA A 116 2.72 -15.26 1.58
CA ALA A 116 3.89 -16.01 1.17
C ALA A 116 3.77 -16.55 -0.27
N ASP A 117 2.59 -17.00 -0.70
CA ASP A 117 2.34 -17.41 -2.09
C ASP A 117 2.51 -16.26 -3.08
N LEU A 118 1.94 -15.09 -2.76
CA LEU A 118 2.09 -13.87 -3.57
C LEU A 118 3.56 -13.45 -3.70
N ILE A 119 4.31 -13.51 -2.61
CA ILE A 119 5.75 -13.23 -2.60
C ILE A 119 6.48 -14.22 -3.50
N ASN A 120 6.27 -15.52 -3.31
CA ASN A 120 6.98 -16.55 -4.05
C ASN A 120 6.70 -16.48 -5.56
N LEU A 121 5.45 -16.25 -5.95
CA LEU A 121 5.11 -16.10 -7.35
C LEU A 121 5.74 -14.84 -7.94
N SER A 122 5.67 -13.70 -7.23
CA SER A 122 6.26 -12.45 -7.70
C SER A 122 7.78 -12.55 -7.83
N VAL A 123 8.44 -13.25 -6.89
CA VAL A 123 9.87 -13.55 -6.97
C VAL A 123 10.16 -14.44 -8.18
N HIS A 124 9.38 -15.50 -8.39
CA HIS A 124 9.53 -16.39 -9.54
C HIS A 124 9.41 -15.64 -10.88
N PHE A 125 8.37 -14.82 -11.03
CA PHE A 125 8.15 -14.05 -12.26
C PHE A 125 9.25 -13.03 -12.49
N PHE A 126 9.72 -12.38 -11.42
CA PHE A 126 10.83 -11.45 -11.50
C PHE A 126 12.13 -12.14 -11.94
N GLU A 127 12.52 -13.24 -11.28
CA GLU A 127 13.76 -13.99 -11.57
C GLU A 127 13.74 -14.61 -12.98
N GLN A 128 12.61 -15.17 -13.40
CA GLN A 128 12.44 -15.79 -14.72
C GLN A 128 12.13 -14.79 -15.84
N LYS A 129 12.06 -13.48 -15.53
CA LYS A 129 11.71 -12.42 -16.49
C LYS A 129 10.36 -12.65 -17.17
N LEU A 130 9.38 -13.16 -16.43
CA LEU A 130 8.00 -13.38 -16.88
C LEU A 130 7.21 -12.07 -16.78
N TYR A 131 7.63 -11.08 -17.56
CA TYR A 131 6.96 -9.79 -17.72
C TYR A 131 7.31 -9.21 -19.08
N THR A 132 6.37 -8.48 -19.67
CA THR A 132 6.53 -7.87 -20.99
C THR A 132 6.80 -6.38 -20.91
N SER A 133 6.34 -5.73 -19.85
CA SER A 133 6.49 -4.29 -19.64
C SER A 133 7.24 -3.92 -18.36
N PRO A 134 7.86 -2.73 -18.29
CA PRO A 134 8.43 -2.21 -17.05
C PRO A 134 7.41 -2.08 -15.91
N GLU A 135 6.15 -1.78 -16.24
CA GLU A 135 5.08 -1.65 -15.25
C GLU A 135 4.78 -2.99 -14.56
N GLU A 136 4.72 -4.08 -15.33
CA GLU A 136 4.57 -5.44 -14.78
C GLU A 136 5.77 -5.83 -13.90
N LYS A 137 7.00 -5.55 -14.38
CA LYS A 137 8.22 -5.75 -13.59
C LYS A 137 8.14 -5.02 -12.25
N HIS A 138 7.79 -3.74 -12.25
CA HIS A 138 7.67 -2.94 -11.03
C HIS A 138 6.53 -3.44 -10.13
N THR A 139 5.44 -3.92 -10.71
CA THR A 139 4.32 -4.50 -9.95
C THR A 139 4.78 -5.67 -9.09
N HIS A 140 5.64 -6.57 -9.59
CA HIS A 140 6.18 -7.66 -8.78
C HIS A 140 6.99 -7.16 -7.58
N VAL A 141 7.86 -6.18 -7.78
CA VAL A 141 8.68 -5.59 -6.70
C VAL A 141 7.80 -4.94 -5.64
N LYS A 142 6.77 -4.20 -6.07
CA LYS A 142 5.77 -3.58 -5.20
C LYS A 142 4.98 -4.61 -4.40
N VAL A 143 4.46 -5.66 -5.05
CA VAL A 143 3.69 -6.72 -4.38
C VAL A 143 4.51 -7.36 -3.28
N ILE A 144 5.79 -7.65 -3.53
CA ILE A 144 6.68 -8.21 -2.51
C ILE A 144 6.79 -7.25 -1.32
N ALA A 145 7.12 -5.98 -1.59
CA ALA A 145 7.24 -4.94 -0.55
C ALA A 145 5.96 -4.79 0.29
N PHE A 146 4.80 -4.72 -0.36
CA PHE A 146 3.52 -4.54 0.33
C PHE A 146 3.11 -5.79 1.12
N CYS A 147 3.43 -6.99 0.65
CA CYS A 147 3.21 -8.21 1.44
C CYS A 147 4.06 -8.20 2.70
N PHE A 148 5.33 -7.78 2.63
CA PHE A 148 6.17 -7.59 3.82
C PHE A 148 5.62 -6.54 4.77
N TYR A 149 5.16 -5.40 4.26
CA TYR A 149 4.50 -4.39 5.08
C TYR A 149 3.30 -4.97 5.81
N LEU A 150 2.49 -5.78 5.13
CA LEU A 150 1.31 -6.39 5.69
C LEU A 150 1.64 -7.42 6.80
N MET A 151 2.73 -8.16 6.67
CA MET A 151 3.25 -9.07 7.70
C MET A 151 4.03 -8.31 8.78
N ASN A 152 4.15 -8.90 9.98
CA ASN A 152 5.10 -8.42 10.98
C ASN A 152 6.42 -9.22 10.93
N VAL A 153 7.43 -8.74 11.64
CA VAL A 153 8.75 -9.40 11.76
C VAL A 153 8.68 -10.87 12.17
N GLU A 154 7.77 -11.20 13.09
CA GLU A 154 7.66 -12.52 13.68
C GLU A 154 7.12 -13.52 12.65
N ILE A 155 6.12 -13.08 11.89
CA ILE A 155 5.47 -13.82 10.82
C ILE A 155 6.48 -14.18 9.72
N TYR A 156 7.12 -13.18 9.11
CA TYR A 156 8.01 -13.48 7.98
C TYR A 156 9.26 -14.25 8.43
N ASN A 157 9.74 -14.04 9.67
CA ASN A 157 10.83 -14.85 10.23
C ASN A 157 10.42 -16.33 10.40
N LYS A 158 9.20 -16.60 10.86
CA LYS A 158 8.66 -17.95 10.97
C LYS A 158 8.49 -18.60 9.60
N LEU A 159 8.02 -17.85 8.61
CA LEU A 159 7.91 -18.33 7.23
C LEU A 159 9.29 -18.64 6.63
N GLU A 160 10.29 -17.81 6.88
CA GLU A 160 11.67 -18.07 6.44
C GLU A 160 12.27 -19.31 7.11
N GLN A 161 12.08 -19.51 8.42
CA GLN A 161 12.52 -20.72 9.12
C GLN A 161 11.92 -21.99 8.53
N LYS A 162 10.67 -21.92 8.07
CA LYS A 162 9.98 -23.00 7.35
C LYS A 162 10.42 -23.14 5.89
N LYS A 163 11.36 -22.31 5.41
CA LYS A 163 11.77 -22.19 3.99
C LYS A 163 10.60 -21.89 3.05
N ARG A 164 9.57 -21.21 3.58
CA ARG A 164 8.38 -20.83 2.83
C ARG A 164 8.59 -19.58 1.99
N ILE A 165 9.48 -18.70 2.44
CA ILE A 165 10.00 -17.54 1.69
C ILE A 165 11.53 -17.53 1.80
N PHE A 166 12.20 -16.87 0.86
CA PHE A 166 13.67 -16.78 0.82
C PHE A 166 14.12 -15.32 0.80
N ILE A 167 14.40 -14.74 1.97
CA ILE A 167 14.74 -13.31 2.10
C ILE A 167 15.94 -12.93 1.25
N GLN A 168 16.95 -13.80 1.15
CA GLN A 168 18.16 -13.54 0.36
C GLN A 168 17.90 -13.32 -1.15
N LYS A 169 16.85 -13.95 -1.71
CA LYS A 169 16.44 -13.67 -3.09
C LYS A 169 15.78 -12.30 -3.20
N ILE A 170 14.95 -11.98 -2.22
CA ILE A 170 14.16 -10.75 -2.17
C ILE A 170 15.07 -9.54 -1.95
N ASP A 171 16.09 -9.66 -1.11
CA ASP A 171 17.10 -8.65 -0.86
C ASP A 171 17.86 -8.28 -2.13
N LYS A 172 18.21 -9.27 -2.97
CA LYS A 172 18.80 -9.02 -4.30
C LYS A 172 17.83 -8.29 -5.23
N ILE A 173 16.55 -8.62 -5.19
CA ILE A 173 15.52 -7.97 -6.02
C ILE A 173 15.40 -6.49 -5.61
N PHE A 174 15.25 -6.20 -4.32
CA PHE A 174 15.19 -4.82 -3.83
C PHE A 174 16.45 -4.03 -4.13
N LYS A 175 17.64 -4.65 -4.00
CA LYS A 175 18.89 -3.99 -4.42
C LYS A 175 18.95 -3.72 -5.92
N SER A 176 18.38 -4.59 -6.75
CA SER A 176 18.36 -4.40 -8.20
C SER A 176 17.35 -3.35 -8.66
N VAL A 177 16.30 -3.08 -7.86
CA VAL A 177 15.22 -2.13 -8.15
C VAL A 177 14.88 -1.37 -6.86
N GLU A 178 15.74 -0.41 -6.52
CA GLU A 178 15.63 0.37 -5.29
C GLU A 178 14.48 1.38 -5.30
N VAL A 179 14.05 1.82 -6.50
CA VAL A 179 13.00 2.80 -6.69
C VAL A 179 12.03 2.32 -7.76
N VAL A 180 10.72 2.43 -7.49
CA VAL A 180 9.66 2.13 -8.46
C VAL A 180 8.62 3.26 -8.49
N PRO A 181 8.04 3.55 -9.67
CA PRO A 181 6.96 4.52 -9.78
C PRO A 181 5.71 4.00 -9.09
N LEU A 182 5.08 4.80 -8.22
CA LEU A 182 3.83 4.46 -7.54
C LEU A 182 2.61 4.94 -8.33
N PHE A 183 2.52 6.26 -8.57
CA PHE A 183 1.41 6.90 -9.28
C PHE A 183 1.83 8.28 -9.80
N GLY A 184 1.65 8.55 -11.09
CA GLY A 184 2.15 9.80 -11.70
C GLY A 184 3.66 9.92 -11.57
N ASP A 185 4.14 11.05 -11.03
CA ASP A 185 5.54 11.32 -10.71
C ASP A 185 5.96 10.83 -9.30
N MET A 186 5.03 10.28 -8.51
CA MET A 186 5.34 9.73 -7.20
C MET A 186 6.10 8.41 -7.35
N ASN A 187 7.21 8.30 -6.63
CA ASN A 187 8.00 7.08 -6.53
C ASN A 187 7.98 6.56 -5.09
N ILE A 188 8.26 5.26 -4.93
CA ILE A 188 8.50 4.64 -3.62
C ILE A 188 9.80 3.86 -3.64
N LEU A 189 10.37 3.69 -2.44
CA LEU A 189 11.47 2.78 -2.19
C LEU A 189 10.89 1.48 -1.64
N PRO A 190 10.86 0.37 -2.39
CA PRO A 190 10.22 -0.86 -1.94
C PRO A 190 10.73 -1.36 -0.58
N PHE A 191 12.04 -1.22 -0.32
CA PHE A 191 12.63 -1.69 0.94
C PHE A 191 12.13 -0.94 2.18
N THR A 192 11.66 0.32 2.06
CA THR A 192 11.15 1.06 3.24
C THR A 192 9.88 0.42 3.81
N PHE A 193 9.12 -0.31 3.00
CA PHE A 193 7.96 -1.07 3.46
C PHE A 193 8.34 -2.28 4.35
N VAL A 194 9.59 -2.73 4.28
CA VAL A 194 10.14 -3.77 5.16
C VAL A 194 10.72 -3.15 6.43
N SER A 195 11.49 -2.07 6.31
CA SER A 195 12.24 -1.47 7.42
C SER A 195 11.41 -0.53 8.30
N GLN A 196 10.28 -0.03 7.81
CA GLN A 196 9.43 0.90 8.57
C GLN A 196 8.62 0.19 9.66
N CYS A 197 8.66 0.73 10.90
CA CYS A 197 7.74 0.32 11.96
C CYS A 197 6.32 0.81 11.63
N LYS A 198 5.31 -0.07 11.58
CA LYS A 198 3.88 0.33 11.43
C LYS A 198 3.36 1.23 12.56
N HIS A 199 3.93 1.09 13.76
CA HIS A 199 3.56 1.86 14.94
C HIS A 199 4.80 2.51 15.56
N PRO A 200 5.36 3.54 14.91
CA PRO A 200 6.61 4.17 15.37
C PRO A 200 6.49 4.73 16.79
N ASN A 201 5.30 5.20 17.17
CA ASN A 201 5.01 5.72 18.51
C ASN A 201 5.01 4.64 19.62
N GLN A 202 4.91 3.36 19.26
CA GLN A 202 5.02 2.23 20.21
C GLN A 202 6.45 1.68 20.29
N CYS A 203 7.36 2.20 19.47
CA CYS A 203 8.75 1.76 19.41
C CYS A 203 9.63 2.68 20.26
N VAL A 204 9.61 2.47 21.57
CA VAL A 204 10.53 3.16 22.49
C VAL A 204 11.80 2.31 22.64
N GLY A 205 12.85 2.63 21.86
CA GLY A 205 14.15 1.95 21.91
C GLY A 205 14.53 1.23 20.60
N GLN A 206 15.10 0.02 20.68
CA GLN A 206 15.39 -0.82 19.51
C GLN A 206 14.07 -1.32 18.89
N CYS A 207 13.61 -0.67 17.82
CA CYS A 207 12.44 -1.14 17.07
C CYS A 207 12.73 -2.54 16.51
N LYS A 208 12.01 -3.56 17.00
CA LYS A 208 12.11 -4.93 16.48
C LYS A 208 11.36 -5.11 15.15
N CYS A 209 10.95 -4.06 14.45
CA CYS A 209 10.11 -4.18 13.25
C CYS A 209 10.80 -4.92 12.09
N TYR A 210 12.12 -4.97 12.06
CA TYR A 210 12.90 -5.78 11.12
C TYR A 210 14.28 -6.14 11.68
N ASP A 211 14.94 -7.12 11.04
CA ASP A 211 16.32 -7.52 11.34
C ASP A 211 17.26 -7.08 10.21
N PRO A 212 18.08 -6.03 10.40
CA PRO A 212 19.00 -5.53 9.38
C PRO A 212 19.96 -6.58 8.83
N ASN A 213 20.38 -7.56 9.65
CA ASN A 213 21.36 -8.57 9.26
C ASN A 213 20.83 -9.52 8.18
N LYS A 214 19.50 -9.62 8.04
CA LYS A 214 18.86 -10.44 7.00
C LYS A 214 18.80 -9.74 5.65
N TRP A 215 19.04 -8.44 5.61
CA TRP A 215 18.93 -7.60 4.42
C TRP A 215 20.25 -6.87 4.09
N PRO A 216 21.39 -7.58 4.02
CA PRO A 216 22.70 -6.94 3.89
C PRO A 216 22.88 -6.12 2.60
N LEU A 217 22.12 -6.38 1.54
CA LEU A 217 22.22 -5.64 0.28
C LEU A 217 21.33 -4.40 0.25
N SER A 218 20.12 -4.49 0.80
CA SER A 218 19.15 -3.39 0.79
C SER A 218 19.29 -2.47 2.00
N ASN A 219 19.80 -2.98 3.13
CA ASN A 219 20.07 -2.21 4.34
C ASN A 219 21.47 -1.58 4.27
N ILE A 220 21.66 -0.70 3.30
CA ILE A 220 22.87 0.11 3.17
C ILE A 220 22.42 1.57 3.29
N GLU A 221 22.94 2.26 4.29
CA GLU A 221 22.76 3.72 4.49
C GLU A 221 23.36 4.52 3.33
#